data_AF-A0A4V3K9A5-F1
#
_entry.id   AF-A0A4V3K9A5-F1
#
_cell.length_a   1.000
_cell.length_b   1.000
_cell.length_c   1.000
_cell.angle_alpha   90.00
_cell.angle_beta   90.00
_cell.angle_gamma   90.00
#
_symmetry.space_group_name_H-M   'P 1'
#
loop_
_entity.id
_entity.type
_entity.pdbx_description
1 polymer ?
#
loop_
_entity_poly.entity_id
_entity_poly.type
_entity_poly.pdbx_seq_one_letter_code
_entity_poly.pdbx_strand_id
1 'polypeptide(L)'
;MTNAKPKSAATPKPWTEVARHLVDVAMGRKPADLVIRNGRWVNVHSGEIIPGTDIAVAAGRFAYCGPNAGHAIGQGTKVVDAGGRYLVPGLCDAHMHVESGMVTVTEFCRAVIPHGTTSMFIDPHEIANVLGLPGVRLMHDEAVAMPINVRVQMPSCVPSAPGLEHAGAELTVADVAEAMTWENIIGLGEVMNFPGVVANDPVMSGEIAETVKAGKTVGGHYASRDLGLPFHGYVAGGAEDDHEGTRAEDAIARVRQGMKAMLRLGSAWYDVAAQIKAVTEGGIDPRNFILCTDDSHSGTLVHEGHMDRVVRHAISQGLKPVTAIQMATLNTAQHFRLEREIGSIAPGRLADLLIVSDLTQMAIDEVYSRGVRLAKAGKLEIDIPAYDYPQTAKNTVKLAKKLRAADFDIAAPQGANEVRARVIGVIENQAPTRALEADLPVEDGLVAMDRRNDVCQIALVERHRGTGGVTNAFVSGFGYVEDCAMASSVAHDAHHIIVVGTNKKDMALAVNRLGEVGGGVVLYSKGKELALVEMPIAGLMSNERAETVAAKAEQLTEAMRKVGCSLNNAYMQHSLLALVVIPELRISDVGLVDVTTFQKVDLFV
;
A
#
# COMPACT_ATOMS: atom_id res chain seq x y z
N MET A 1 -7.10 -30.99 -22.53
CA MET A 1 -5.63 -30.93 -22.66
C MET A 1 -5.08 -30.48 -21.32
N THR A 2 -4.16 -31.26 -20.77
CA THR A 2 -3.61 -31.04 -19.42
C THR A 2 -2.87 -29.71 -19.35
N ASN A 3 -3.44 -28.73 -18.65
CA ASN A 3 -2.77 -27.49 -18.27
C ASN A 3 -1.57 -27.85 -17.38
N ALA A 4 -0.40 -27.96 -17.98
CA ALA A 4 0.84 -27.94 -17.22
C ALA A 4 0.94 -26.55 -16.60
N LYS A 5 0.72 -26.45 -15.27
CA LYS A 5 1.02 -25.24 -14.51
C LYS A 5 2.45 -24.81 -14.86
N PRO A 6 2.72 -23.54 -15.21
CA PRO A 6 4.08 -23.05 -15.38
C PRO A 6 4.86 -23.41 -14.10
N LYS A 7 6.10 -23.91 -14.26
CA LYS A 7 6.97 -24.18 -13.11
C LYS A 7 7.15 -22.87 -12.35
N SER A 8 6.45 -22.72 -11.22
CA SER A 8 6.69 -21.61 -10.31
C SER A 8 8.17 -21.62 -9.93
N ALA A 9 8.74 -20.45 -9.61
CA ALA A 9 9.97 -20.43 -8.82
C ALA A 9 9.69 -21.34 -7.61
N ALA A 10 10.40 -22.46 -7.51
CA ALA A 10 10.03 -23.52 -6.57
C ALA A 10 10.00 -22.93 -5.15
N THR A 11 8.85 -23.00 -4.49
CA THR A 11 8.70 -22.56 -3.09
C THR A 11 9.83 -23.20 -2.28
N PRO A 12 10.65 -22.39 -1.59
CA PRO A 12 11.80 -22.93 -0.88
C PRO A 12 11.31 -23.89 0.21
N LYS A 13 11.96 -25.05 0.30
CA LYS A 13 11.58 -26.07 1.28
C LYS A 13 11.69 -25.50 2.71
N PRO A 14 10.80 -25.92 3.64
CA PRO A 14 10.92 -25.60 5.04
C PRO A 14 12.31 -25.96 5.57
N TRP A 15 12.84 -25.15 6.49
CA TRP A 15 14.16 -25.41 7.09
C TRP A 15 14.28 -26.84 7.65
N THR A 16 13.21 -27.36 8.25
CA THR A 16 13.15 -28.72 8.82
C THR A 16 13.46 -29.82 7.82
N GLU A 17 13.19 -29.62 6.53
CA GLU A 17 13.48 -30.59 5.48
C GLU A 17 14.92 -30.50 4.95
N VAL A 18 15.56 -29.33 5.05
CA VAL A 18 16.87 -29.06 4.44
C VAL A 18 17.99 -28.86 5.45
N ALA A 19 17.71 -28.79 6.75
CA ALA A 19 18.68 -28.52 7.80
C ALA A 19 19.93 -29.42 7.72
N ARG A 20 19.75 -30.73 7.49
CA ARG A 20 20.86 -31.67 7.33
C ARG A 20 21.74 -31.34 6.13
N HIS A 21 21.14 -30.94 5.01
CA HIS A 21 21.88 -30.54 3.83
C HIS A 21 22.66 -29.24 4.06
N LEU A 22 22.04 -28.26 4.72
CA LEU A 22 22.73 -27.01 5.10
C LEU A 22 23.94 -27.29 5.99
N VAL A 23 23.80 -28.17 6.98
CA VAL A 23 24.93 -28.60 7.84
C VAL A 23 26.02 -29.29 7.02
N ASP A 24 25.65 -30.19 6.09
CA ASP A 24 26.65 -30.86 5.24
C ASP A 24 27.41 -29.88 4.35
N VAL A 25 26.75 -28.85 3.82
CA VAL A 25 27.41 -27.79 3.03
C VAL A 25 28.30 -26.93 3.92
N ALA A 26 27.80 -26.47 5.06
CA ALA A 26 28.56 -25.66 6.01
C ALA A 26 29.84 -26.38 6.49
N MET A 27 29.76 -27.70 6.66
CA MET A 27 30.87 -28.57 7.09
C MET A 27 31.77 -29.05 5.93
N GLY A 28 31.51 -28.66 4.69
CA GLY A 28 32.32 -29.05 3.52
C GLY A 28 32.16 -30.50 3.08
N ARG A 29 31.10 -31.18 3.53
CA ARG A 29 30.76 -32.55 3.09
C ARG A 29 30.02 -32.58 1.76
N LYS A 30 29.36 -31.47 1.40
CA LYS A 30 28.65 -31.29 0.12
C LYS A 30 28.94 -29.90 -0.46
N PRO A 31 28.91 -29.75 -1.79
CA PRO A 31 29.03 -28.44 -2.42
C PRO A 31 27.78 -27.58 -2.18
N ALA A 32 27.96 -26.26 -2.17
CA ALA A 32 26.90 -25.26 -2.18
C ALA A 32 26.34 -25.06 -3.60
N ASP A 33 25.13 -24.51 -3.70
CA ASP A 33 24.54 -24.08 -4.97
C ASP A 33 25.19 -22.78 -5.46
N LEU A 34 25.42 -21.84 -4.54
CA LEU A 34 26.00 -20.53 -4.78
C LEU A 34 26.99 -20.19 -3.65
N VAL A 35 28.13 -19.61 -4.01
CA VAL A 35 29.07 -18.97 -3.09
C VAL A 35 29.33 -17.54 -3.54
N ILE A 36 29.07 -16.57 -2.67
CA ILE A 36 29.41 -15.16 -2.87
C ILE A 36 30.65 -14.86 -2.04
N ARG A 37 31.70 -14.34 -2.65
CA ARG A 37 33.01 -14.12 -2.01
C ARG A 37 33.36 -12.66 -1.81
N ASN A 38 34.27 -12.39 -0.87
CA ASN A 38 34.91 -11.09 -0.67
C ASN A 38 33.95 -9.92 -0.42
N GLY A 39 32.83 -10.13 0.29
CA GLY A 39 31.90 -9.05 0.61
C GLY A 39 32.19 -8.33 1.93
N ARG A 40 31.56 -7.17 2.12
CA ARG A 40 31.42 -6.48 3.41
C ARG A 40 30.04 -6.77 3.98
N TRP A 41 29.95 -7.72 4.89
CA TRP A 41 28.67 -8.16 5.43
C TRP A 41 28.09 -7.12 6.40
N VAL A 42 26.93 -6.55 6.05
CA VAL A 42 26.13 -5.72 6.96
C VAL A 42 25.38 -6.63 7.92
N ASN A 43 25.97 -6.86 9.10
CA ASN A 43 25.41 -7.74 10.10
C ASN A 43 24.40 -6.99 10.96
N VAL A 44 23.12 -7.16 10.63
CA VAL A 44 22.00 -6.53 11.34
C VAL A 44 21.76 -7.04 12.76
N HIS A 45 22.40 -8.14 13.18
CA HIS A 45 22.33 -8.61 14.57
C HIS A 45 23.35 -7.94 15.47
N SER A 46 24.60 -7.77 15.03
CA SER A 46 25.65 -7.11 15.82
C SER A 46 25.76 -5.60 15.57
N GLY A 47 25.18 -5.11 14.47
CA GLY A 47 25.30 -3.70 14.06
C GLY A 47 26.62 -3.38 13.34
N GLU A 48 27.42 -4.40 13.00
CA GLU A 48 28.74 -4.25 12.40
C GLU A 48 28.74 -4.44 10.87
N ILE A 49 29.78 -3.91 10.23
CA ILE A 49 30.10 -4.21 8.84
C ILE A 49 31.39 -5.05 8.84
N ILE A 50 31.26 -6.33 8.49
CA ILE A 50 32.35 -7.32 8.61
C ILE A 50 32.99 -7.52 7.22
N PRO A 51 34.24 -7.06 6.99
CA PRO A 51 34.91 -7.19 5.70
C PRO A 51 35.38 -8.62 5.43
N GLY A 52 35.64 -8.94 4.16
CA GLY A 52 36.24 -10.23 3.77
C GLY A 52 35.33 -11.42 4.08
N THR A 53 34.01 -11.25 3.98
CA THR A 53 33.03 -12.30 4.26
C THR A 53 32.62 -13.02 2.98
N ASP A 54 32.68 -14.34 3.02
CA ASP A 54 32.07 -15.25 2.06
C ASP A 54 30.74 -15.79 2.60
N ILE A 55 29.78 -16.02 1.70
CA ILE A 55 28.48 -16.64 1.98
C ILE A 55 28.34 -17.88 1.10
N ALA A 56 27.90 -19.00 1.69
CA ALA A 56 27.46 -20.18 0.93
C ALA A 56 25.94 -20.37 1.07
N VAL A 57 25.29 -20.66 -0.05
CA VAL A 57 23.86 -20.87 -0.17
C VAL A 57 23.59 -22.28 -0.69
N ALA A 58 22.65 -22.98 -0.07
CA ALA A 58 22.17 -24.27 -0.53
C ALA A 58 20.67 -24.41 -0.28
N ALA A 59 19.94 -25.03 -1.21
CA ALA A 59 18.49 -25.18 -1.17
C ALA A 59 17.74 -23.86 -0.88
N GLY A 60 18.22 -22.77 -1.48
CA GLY A 60 17.68 -21.42 -1.32
C GLY A 60 17.84 -20.78 0.06
N ARG A 61 18.67 -21.35 0.93
CA ARG A 61 18.96 -20.85 2.28
C ARG A 61 20.45 -20.63 2.49
N PHE A 62 20.80 -19.69 3.38
CA PHE A 62 22.18 -19.52 3.82
C PHE A 62 22.65 -20.79 4.57
N ALA A 63 23.72 -21.42 4.10
CA ALA A 63 24.36 -22.54 4.78
C ALA A 63 25.53 -22.07 5.65
N TYR A 64 26.30 -21.08 5.17
CA TYR A 64 27.49 -20.57 5.84
C TYR A 64 27.66 -19.07 5.60
N CYS A 65 28.11 -18.34 6.62
CA CYS A 65 28.51 -16.94 6.55
C CYS A 65 29.80 -16.80 7.36
N GLY A 66 30.91 -16.39 6.74
CA GLY A 66 32.20 -16.31 7.45
C GLY A 66 33.38 -15.97 6.55
N PRO A 67 34.62 -16.01 7.06
CA PRO A 67 35.78 -15.46 6.36
C PRO A 67 36.23 -16.24 5.11
N ASN A 68 35.81 -17.50 4.95
CA ASN A 68 36.21 -18.32 3.79
C ASN A 68 35.21 -19.45 3.57
N ALA A 69 34.51 -19.44 2.43
CA ALA A 69 33.58 -20.50 2.03
C ALA A 69 34.17 -21.45 0.96
N GLY A 70 35.49 -21.45 0.77
CA GLY A 70 36.17 -22.23 -0.26
C GLY A 70 35.94 -23.74 -0.15
N HIS A 71 35.73 -24.26 1.07
CA HIS A 71 35.40 -25.67 1.30
C HIS A 71 34.01 -26.08 0.79
N ALA A 72 33.12 -25.10 0.55
CA ALA A 72 31.78 -25.33 0.02
C ALA A 72 31.74 -25.25 -1.52
N ILE A 73 32.85 -24.91 -2.18
CA ILE A 73 32.93 -24.81 -3.65
C ILE A 73 33.26 -26.18 -4.22
N GLY A 74 32.37 -26.72 -5.05
CA GLY A 74 32.60 -27.96 -5.78
C GLY A 74 32.00 -27.93 -7.18
N GLN A 75 31.81 -29.11 -7.76
CA GLN A 75 31.23 -29.24 -9.10
C GLN A 75 29.80 -28.67 -9.11
N GLY A 76 29.55 -27.69 -10.01
CA GLY A 76 28.24 -27.07 -10.19
C GLY A 76 27.97 -25.86 -9.30
N THR A 77 28.82 -25.58 -8.30
CA THR A 77 28.69 -24.37 -7.47
C THR A 77 28.90 -23.12 -8.31
N LYS A 78 27.93 -22.21 -8.31
CA LYS A 78 28.09 -20.87 -8.89
C LYS A 78 28.93 -20.02 -7.94
N VAL A 79 29.97 -19.35 -8.44
CA VAL A 79 30.81 -18.47 -7.62
C VAL A 79 30.67 -17.04 -8.13
N VAL A 80 30.33 -16.13 -7.23
CA VAL A 80 30.19 -14.69 -7.48
C VAL A 80 31.19 -13.95 -6.60
N ASP A 81 31.91 -12.98 -7.17
CA ASP A 81 32.79 -12.10 -6.40
C ASP A 81 32.07 -10.79 -6.10
N ALA A 82 31.86 -10.49 -4.81
CA ALA A 82 31.31 -9.22 -4.38
C ALA A 82 32.34 -8.08 -4.51
N GLY A 83 33.64 -8.37 -4.65
CA GLY A 83 34.66 -7.36 -4.93
C GLY A 83 34.77 -6.28 -3.86
N GLY A 84 34.56 -6.64 -2.59
CA GLY A 84 34.53 -5.70 -1.47
C GLY A 84 33.22 -4.92 -1.34
N ARG A 85 32.20 -5.15 -2.16
CA ARG A 85 30.87 -4.51 -2.03
C ARG A 85 30.12 -5.01 -0.80
N TYR A 86 29.11 -4.25 -0.37
CA TYR A 86 28.30 -4.60 0.80
C TYR A 86 27.36 -5.77 0.50
N LEU A 87 27.23 -6.68 1.46
CA LEU A 87 26.23 -7.74 1.47
C LEU A 87 25.16 -7.32 2.47
N VAL A 88 23.98 -6.97 1.99
CA VAL A 88 22.85 -6.43 2.77
C VAL A 88 21.71 -7.45 2.74
N PRO A 89 20.99 -7.73 3.83
CA PRO A 89 19.78 -8.54 3.75
C PRO A 89 18.77 -7.90 2.77
N GLY A 90 17.98 -8.72 2.07
CA GLY A 90 16.93 -8.20 1.21
C GLY A 90 15.92 -7.33 1.98
N LEU A 91 15.48 -6.22 1.39
CA LEU A 91 14.64 -5.23 2.06
C LEU A 91 13.21 -5.75 2.23
N CYS A 92 12.61 -5.39 3.36
CA CYS A 92 11.25 -5.71 3.76
C CYS A 92 10.40 -4.44 3.75
N ASP A 93 9.30 -4.44 3.00
CA ASP A 93 8.26 -3.41 3.15
C ASP A 93 7.16 -3.92 4.08
N ALA A 94 7.08 -3.33 5.28
CA ALA A 94 6.31 -3.88 6.39
C ALA A 94 4.79 -3.66 6.31
N HIS A 95 4.34 -2.71 5.50
CA HIS A 95 2.92 -2.39 5.34
C HIS A 95 2.74 -1.60 4.04
N MET A 96 1.92 -2.13 3.13
CA MET A 96 1.63 -1.50 1.84
C MET A 96 0.41 -2.12 1.15
N HIS A 97 -0.09 -1.41 0.14
CA HIS A 97 -1.22 -1.82 -0.70
C HIS A 97 -0.76 -1.95 -2.15
N VAL A 98 -0.87 -3.14 -2.72
CA VAL A 98 -0.45 -3.39 -4.12
C VAL A 98 -1.37 -2.66 -5.08
N GLU A 99 -2.64 -2.57 -4.73
CA GLU A 99 -3.70 -1.93 -5.51
C GLU A 99 -3.43 -0.44 -5.73
N SER A 100 -2.83 0.26 -4.76
CA SER A 100 -2.38 1.65 -4.88
C SER A 100 -1.27 1.83 -5.94
N GLY A 101 -0.54 0.75 -6.25
CA GLY A 101 0.36 0.64 -7.40
C GLY A 101 -0.35 0.66 -8.76
N MET A 102 -1.68 0.53 -8.80
CA MET A 102 -2.53 0.39 -9.99
C MET A 102 -2.23 -0.86 -10.81
N VAL A 103 -1.55 -1.85 -10.25
CA VAL A 103 -1.01 -3.02 -10.95
C VAL A 103 -1.23 -4.28 -10.13
N THR A 104 -1.23 -5.45 -10.76
CA THR A 104 -1.33 -6.73 -10.02
C THR A 104 -0.09 -7.02 -9.18
N VAL A 105 -0.15 -8.02 -8.28
CA VAL A 105 0.99 -8.40 -7.43
C VAL A 105 2.20 -8.80 -8.28
N THR A 106 1.97 -9.48 -9.40
CA THR A 106 3.02 -9.83 -10.38
C THR A 106 3.75 -8.60 -10.89
N GLU A 107 3.03 -7.59 -11.33
CA GLU A 107 3.59 -6.38 -11.92
C GLU A 107 4.23 -5.48 -10.87
N PHE A 108 3.65 -5.42 -9.67
CA PHE A 108 4.25 -4.77 -8.51
C PHE A 108 5.62 -5.39 -8.18
N CYS A 109 5.70 -6.73 -8.10
CA CYS A 109 6.97 -7.44 -7.88
C CYS A 109 8.00 -7.11 -8.96
N ARG A 110 7.60 -7.08 -10.24
CA ARG A 110 8.51 -6.74 -11.34
C ARG A 110 9.07 -5.32 -11.21
N ALA A 111 8.27 -4.37 -10.71
CA ALA A 111 8.71 -3.00 -10.47
C ALA A 111 9.69 -2.90 -9.29
N VAL A 112 9.43 -3.57 -8.17
CA VAL A 112 10.21 -3.35 -6.92
C VAL A 112 11.43 -4.25 -6.75
N ILE A 113 11.49 -5.42 -7.38
CA ILE A 113 12.63 -6.35 -7.27
C ILE A 113 13.95 -5.67 -7.66
N PRO A 114 14.06 -4.91 -8.78
CA PRO A 114 15.27 -4.18 -9.12
C PRO A 114 15.76 -3.19 -8.06
N HIS A 115 14.86 -2.75 -7.18
CA HIS A 115 15.12 -1.84 -6.06
C HIS A 115 15.42 -2.58 -4.75
N GLY A 116 15.61 -3.89 -4.78
CA GLY A 116 16.10 -4.68 -3.65
C GLY A 116 15.05 -5.06 -2.60
N THR A 117 13.77 -4.79 -2.85
CA THR A 117 12.69 -5.35 -2.03
C THR A 117 12.52 -6.84 -2.35
N THR A 118 12.69 -7.68 -1.34
CA THR A 118 12.54 -9.14 -1.45
C THR A 118 11.47 -9.70 -0.52
N SER A 119 10.92 -8.85 0.35
CA SER A 119 9.80 -9.21 1.22
C SER A 119 8.80 -8.06 1.27
N MET A 120 7.52 -8.36 1.12
CA MET A 120 6.42 -7.40 1.21
C MET A 120 5.32 -7.98 2.10
N PHE A 121 4.65 -7.12 2.86
CA PHE A 121 3.58 -7.48 3.78
C PHE A 121 2.34 -6.69 3.37
N ILE A 122 1.58 -7.27 2.44
CA ILE A 122 0.53 -6.57 1.71
C ILE A 122 -0.79 -6.68 2.47
N ASP A 123 -1.56 -5.61 2.53
CA ASP A 123 -2.95 -5.62 3.01
C ASP A 123 -3.90 -5.39 1.82
N PRO A 124 -4.58 -6.43 1.30
CA PRO A 124 -5.43 -6.34 0.12
C PRO A 124 -6.84 -5.85 0.48
N HIS A 125 -6.94 -4.83 1.35
CA HIS A 125 -8.23 -4.32 1.85
C HIS A 125 -9.05 -3.68 0.72
N GLU A 126 -8.39 -3.20 -0.33
CA GLU A 126 -9.01 -2.53 -1.47
C GLU A 126 -9.83 -3.53 -2.28
N ILE A 127 -9.21 -4.63 -2.71
CA ILE A 127 -9.94 -5.68 -3.44
C ILE A 127 -10.98 -6.36 -2.53
N ALA A 128 -10.75 -6.43 -1.23
CA ALA A 128 -11.69 -6.98 -0.27
C ALA A 128 -12.96 -6.11 -0.18
N ASN A 129 -12.84 -4.79 -0.19
CA ASN A 129 -14.00 -3.90 -0.25
C ASN A 129 -14.84 -4.09 -1.51
N VAL A 130 -14.26 -4.55 -2.63
CA VAL A 130 -15.02 -4.82 -3.87
C VAL A 130 -15.58 -6.24 -3.93
N LEU A 131 -14.79 -7.25 -3.51
CA LEU A 131 -15.05 -8.66 -3.80
C LEU A 131 -15.13 -9.56 -2.55
N GLY A 132 -14.88 -9.02 -1.36
CA GLY A 132 -14.84 -9.73 -0.09
C GLY A 132 -13.69 -10.73 0.01
N LEU A 133 -13.87 -11.77 0.83
CA LEU A 133 -12.90 -12.85 1.02
C LEU A 133 -12.43 -13.50 -0.31
N PRO A 134 -13.28 -13.69 -1.35
CA PRO A 134 -12.81 -14.12 -2.68
C PRO A 134 -11.77 -13.20 -3.32
N GLY A 135 -11.88 -11.88 -3.13
CA GLY A 135 -10.90 -10.90 -3.60
C GLY A 135 -9.53 -11.10 -2.92
N VAL A 136 -9.56 -11.22 -1.59
CA VAL A 136 -8.37 -11.52 -0.77
C VAL A 136 -7.71 -12.80 -1.24
N ARG A 137 -8.49 -13.86 -1.51
CA ARG A 137 -7.98 -15.14 -2.00
C ARG A 137 -7.24 -15.02 -3.33
N LEU A 138 -7.73 -14.18 -4.26
CA LEU A 138 -7.09 -13.98 -5.55
C LEU A 138 -5.68 -13.38 -5.40
N MET A 139 -5.55 -12.33 -4.59
CA MET A 139 -4.24 -11.69 -4.34
C MET A 139 -3.33 -12.57 -3.49
N HIS A 140 -3.88 -13.32 -2.54
CA HIS A 140 -3.14 -14.35 -1.80
C HIS A 140 -2.53 -15.41 -2.72
N ASP A 141 -3.33 -15.99 -3.61
CA ASP A 141 -2.87 -17.05 -4.51
C ASP A 141 -1.83 -16.53 -5.52
N GLU A 142 -1.95 -15.27 -5.97
CA GLU A 142 -0.93 -14.59 -6.78
C GLU A 142 0.37 -14.37 -5.96
N ALA A 143 0.25 -13.87 -4.72
CA ALA A 143 1.37 -13.61 -3.81
C ALA A 143 2.21 -14.87 -3.52
N VAL A 144 1.56 -16.02 -3.30
CA VAL A 144 2.24 -17.32 -3.07
C VAL A 144 3.08 -17.74 -4.28
N ALA A 145 2.70 -17.35 -5.51
CA ALA A 145 3.41 -17.72 -6.73
C ALA A 145 4.66 -16.87 -7.01
N MET A 146 4.88 -15.79 -6.25
CA MET A 146 5.94 -14.81 -6.53
C MET A 146 7.36 -15.34 -6.24
N PRO A 147 8.37 -14.84 -6.98
CA PRO A 147 9.77 -15.24 -6.79
C PRO A 147 10.41 -14.63 -5.54
N ILE A 148 9.73 -13.66 -4.91
CA ILE A 148 10.08 -13.03 -3.64
C ILE A 148 9.04 -13.38 -2.57
N ASN A 149 9.23 -12.92 -1.33
CA ASN A 149 8.31 -13.24 -0.23
C ASN A 149 7.20 -12.20 -0.14
N VAL A 150 6.05 -12.47 -0.74
CA VAL A 150 4.87 -11.60 -0.59
C VAL A 150 3.96 -12.22 0.45
N ARG A 151 3.93 -11.67 1.67
CA ARG A 151 3.04 -12.09 2.76
C ARG A 151 1.76 -11.27 2.70
N VAL A 152 0.65 -11.85 3.14
CA VAL A 152 -0.67 -11.21 3.11
C VAL A 152 -1.18 -10.99 4.52
N GLN A 153 -1.69 -9.80 4.79
CA GLN A 153 -2.47 -9.49 5.99
C GLN A 153 -3.95 -9.62 5.62
N MET A 154 -4.76 -10.18 6.51
CA MET A 154 -6.20 -10.33 6.28
C MET A 154 -6.88 -8.98 6.52
N PRO A 155 -7.59 -8.38 5.57
CA PRO A 155 -8.25 -7.10 5.77
C PRO A 155 -9.20 -7.12 6.97
N SER A 156 -9.21 -6.03 7.73
CA SER A 156 -9.94 -5.93 9.00
C SER A 156 -11.23 -5.12 8.93
N CYS A 157 -11.32 -4.14 8.01
CA CYS A 157 -12.42 -3.18 8.01
C CYS A 157 -13.06 -3.11 6.62
N VAL A 158 -14.02 -4.02 6.37
CA VAL A 158 -14.77 -4.06 5.12
C VAL A 158 -16.28 -4.08 5.43
N PRO A 159 -17.00 -2.94 5.26
CA PRO A 159 -16.49 -1.60 4.96
C PRO A 159 -15.68 -0.96 6.12
N SER A 160 -15.00 0.15 5.85
CA SER A 160 -14.19 0.89 6.84
C SER A 160 -15.03 1.47 7.98
N ALA A 161 -16.22 2.01 7.65
CA ALA A 161 -17.15 2.62 8.60
C ALA A 161 -18.58 2.08 8.42
N PRO A 162 -18.94 0.94 9.04
CA PRO A 162 -20.26 0.35 8.94
C PRO A 162 -21.39 1.34 9.24
N GLY A 163 -22.34 1.46 8.31
CA GLY A 163 -23.49 2.38 8.41
C GLY A 163 -23.23 3.81 7.92
N LEU A 164 -21.97 4.19 7.67
CA LEU A 164 -21.59 5.47 7.08
C LEU A 164 -21.17 5.35 5.61
N GLU A 165 -21.11 4.13 5.08
CA GLU A 165 -20.86 3.80 3.67
C GLU A 165 -21.36 2.37 3.35
N HIS A 166 -21.44 2.03 2.06
CA HIS A 166 -21.68 0.67 1.60
C HIS A 166 -20.62 0.21 0.59
N ALA A 167 -19.75 -0.71 1.01
CA ALA A 167 -18.79 -1.36 0.12
C ALA A 167 -19.46 -2.42 -0.80
N GLY A 168 -18.67 -3.02 -1.68
CA GLY A 168 -19.09 -4.13 -2.55
C GLY A 168 -19.22 -5.47 -1.82
N ALA A 169 -18.62 -5.57 -0.63
CA ALA A 169 -18.67 -6.73 0.24
C ALA A 169 -18.66 -6.34 1.73
N GLU A 170 -18.79 -7.34 2.59
CA GLU A 170 -18.60 -7.26 4.04
C GLU A 170 -17.70 -8.42 4.46
N LEU A 171 -16.87 -8.22 5.47
CA LEU A 171 -16.11 -9.29 6.12
C LEU A 171 -16.63 -9.52 7.53
N THR A 172 -16.55 -10.78 7.97
CA THR A 172 -16.98 -11.21 9.30
C THR A 172 -15.84 -11.82 10.08
N VAL A 173 -16.04 -11.96 11.40
CA VAL A 173 -15.14 -12.71 12.29
C VAL A 173 -14.86 -14.13 11.77
N ALA A 174 -15.85 -14.77 11.13
CA ALA A 174 -15.68 -16.11 10.57
C ALA A 174 -14.76 -16.12 9.34
N ASP A 175 -14.85 -15.09 8.49
CA ASP A 175 -13.95 -14.93 7.34
C ASP A 175 -12.51 -14.72 7.79
N VAL A 176 -12.30 -13.90 8.83
CA VAL A 176 -10.98 -13.71 9.45
C VAL A 176 -10.47 -15.03 10.02
N ALA A 177 -11.27 -15.76 10.80
CA ALA A 177 -10.90 -17.06 11.35
C ALA A 177 -10.50 -18.07 10.26
N GLU A 178 -11.25 -18.10 9.14
CA GLU A 178 -10.92 -18.94 7.99
C GLU A 178 -9.57 -18.54 7.38
N ALA A 179 -9.38 -17.25 7.06
CA ALA A 179 -8.17 -16.75 6.42
C ALA A 179 -6.93 -16.96 7.28
N MET A 180 -7.05 -16.91 8.61
CA MET A 180 -5.94 -17.23 9.52
C MET A 180 -5.42 -18.67 9.36
N THR A 181 -6.18 -19.59 8.77
CA THR A 181 -5.72 -20.95 8.46
C THR A 181 -4.95 -21.07 7.16
N TRP A 182 -5.01 -20.05 6.30
CA TRP A 182 -4.35 -20.10 4.99
C TRP A 182 -2.83 -19.98 5.16
N GLU A 183 -2.09 -20.63 4.25
CA GLU A 183 -0.66 -20.41 4.11
C GLU A 183 -0.42 -18.91 3.87
N ASN A 184 0.76 -18.40 4.20
CA ASN A 184 1.18 -17.05 3.79
C ASN A 184 0.39 -15.84 4.37
N ILE A 185 -0.79 -16.05 4.97
CA ILE A 185 -1.47 -15.06 5.82
C ILE A 185 -0.65 -14.89 7.09
N ILE A 186 -0.25 -13.66 7.41
CA ILE A 186 0.72 -13.37 8.49
C ILE A 186 0.14 -12.57 9.65
N GLY A 187 -1.06 -12.01 9.47
CA GLY A 187 -1.68 -11.14 10.45
C GLY A 187 -3.04 -10.64 9.99
N LEU A 188 -3.67 -9.87 10.85
CA LEU A 188 -4.76 -8.97 10.50
C LEU A 188 -4.14 -7.70 9.94
N GLY A 189 -4.74 -7.19 8.86
CA GLY A 189 -4.43 -5.90 8.26
C GLY A 189 -4.76 -4.76 9.22
N GLU A 190 -4.61 -3.55 8.72
CA GLU A 190 -4.68 -2.36 9.56
C GLU A 190 -6.07 -2.17 10.17
N VAL A 191 -6.19 -2.07 11.50
CA VAL A 191 -7.49 -1.90 12.16
C VAL A 191 -7.88 -0.42 12.20
N MET A 192 -8.35 0.10 11.06
CA MET A 192 -8.74 1.50 10.84
C MET A 192 -10.03 1.91 11.56
N ASN A 193 -10.93 0.97 11.86
CA ASN A 193 -12.08 1.19 12.74
C ASN A 193 -11.65 1.23 14.22
N PHE A 194 -10.68 2.11 14.53
CA PHE A 194 -10.26 2.38 15.91
C PHE A 194 -11.41 2.85 16.82
N PRO A 195 -12.45 3.58 16.36
CA PRO A 195 -13.60 3.88 17.22
C PRO A 195 -14.35 2.63 17.64
N GLY A 196 -14.53 1.65 16.73
CA GLY A 196 -15.12 0.35 17.03
C GLY A 196 -14.33 -0.40 18.10
N VAL A 197 -13.00 -0.43 18.00
CA VAL A 197 -12.14 -1.02 19.03
C VAL A 197 -12.30 -0.31 20.37
N VAL A 198 -12.28 1.03 20.39
CA VAL A 198 -12.45 1.85 21.61
C VAL A 198 -13.83 1.65 22.24
N ALA A 199 -14.86 1.46 21.42
CA ALA A 199 -16.22 1.16 21.85
C ALA A 199 -16.43 -0.32 22.21
N ASN A 200 -15.40 -1.16 22.04
CA ASN A 200 -15.45 -2.61 22.22
C ASN A 200 -16.53 -3.29 21.36
N ASP A 201 -16.59 -2.91 20.09
CA ASP A 201 -17.45 -3.51 19.09
C ASP A 201 -17.19 -5.03 18.97
N PRO A 202 -18.24 -5.88 19.00
CA PRO A 202 -18.07 -7.33 18.97
C PRO A 202 -17.39 -7.89 17.71
N VAL A 203 -17.54 -7.23 16.56
CA VAL A 203 -16.89 -7.67 15.30
C VAL A 203 -15.41 -7.39 15.38
N MET A 204 -15.02 -6.14 15.67
CA MET A 204 -13.61 -5.75 15.79
C MET A 204 -12.88 -6.55 16.87
N SER A 205 -13.45 -6.65 18.08
CA SER A 205 -12.86 -7.45 19.15
C SER A 205 -12.82 -8.94 18.79
N GLY A 206 -13.77 -9.43 17.99
CA GLY A 206 -13.80 -10.81 17.50
C GLY A 206 -12.68 -11.12 16.50
N GLU A 207 -12.48 -10.27 15.50
CA GLU A 207 -11.44 -10.42 14.48
C GLU A 207 -10.03 -10.36 15.08
N ILE A 208 -9.81 -9.41 16.00
CA ILE A 208 -8.56 -9.31 16.76
C ILE A 208 -8.34 -10.59 17.57
N ALA A 209 -9.37 -11.10 18.25
CA ALA A 209 -9.27 -12.33 19.04
C ALA A 209 -8.90 -13.55 18.19
N GLU A 210 -9.50 -13.74 17.01
CA GLU A 210 -9.16 -14.85 16.11
C GLU A 210 -7.71 -14.75 15.60
N THR A 211 -7.23 -13.53 15.33
CA THR A 211 -5.84 -13.28 14.92
C THR A 211 -4.85 -13.63 16.02
N VAL A 212 -5.13 -13.19 17.26
CA VAL A 212 -4.29 -13.49 18.43
C VAL A 212 -4.29 -14.99 18.73
N LYS A 213 -5.45 -15.67 18.64
CA LYS A 213 -5.55 -17.13 18.81
C LYS A 213 -4.71 -17.88 17.78
N ALA A 214 -4.63 -17.37 16.54
CA ALA A 214 -3.78 -17.93 15.49
C ALA A 214 -2.28 -17.67 15.72
N GLY A 215 -1.90 -16.88 16.74
CA GLY A 215 -0.51 -16.53 17.00
C GLY A 215 0.08 -15.66 15.91
N LYS A 216 -0.73 -14.80 15.30
CA LYS A 216 -0.33 -13.86 14.23
C LYS A 216 -0.37 -12.41 14.72
N THR A 217 0.11 -11.49 13.88
CA THR A 217 0.25 -10.07 14.22
C THR A 217 -1.06 -9.31 13.96
N VAL A 218 -1.41 -8.35 14.80
CA VAL A 218 -2.55 -7.44 14.59
C VAL A 218 -2.04 -6.07 14.14
N GLY A 219 -2.27 -5.71 12.87
CA GLY A 219 -1.93 -4.41 12.32
C GLY A 219 -2.80 -3.28 12.90
N GLY A 220 -2.25 -2.09 13.04
CA GLY A 220 -2.97 -0.92 13.53
C GLY A 220 -2.99 0.27 12.58
N HIS A 221 -3.97 1.12 12.79
CA HIS A 221 -4.26 2.36 12.08
C HIS A 221 -4.99 3.32 13.03
N TYR A 222 -4.22 4.11 13.79
CA TYR A 222 -4.77 5.09 14.72
C TYR A 222 -4.54 6.52 14.18
N ALA A 223 -5.42 6.95 13.29
CA ALA A 223 -5.33 8.24 12.59
C ALA A 223 -5.67 9.47 13.46
N SER A 224 -6.16 9.28 14.68
CA SER A 224 -6.45 10.40 15.60
C SER A 224 -5.18 10.99 16.20
N ARG A 225 -5.16 12.32 16.32
CA ARG A 225 -4.10 13.05 17.03
C ARG A 225 -4.23 13.00 18.56
N ASP A 226 -5.39 12.58 19.07
CA ASP A 226 -5.64 12.44 20.50
C ASP A 226 -4.96 11.17 21.04
N LEU A 227 -3.92 11.36 21.86
CA LEU A 227 -3.19 10.28 22.51
C LEU A 227 -3.70 10.00 23.93
N GLY A 228 -4.94 10.39 24.24
CA GLY A 228 -5.61 10.20 25.52
C GLY A 228 -6.24 8.81 25.72
N LEU A 229 -7.36 8.76 26.45
CA LEU A 229 -8.05 7.49 26.77
C LEU A 229 -8.38 6.63 25.54
N PRO A 230 -8.87 7.18 24.41
CA PRO A 230 -9.16 6.38 23.22
C PRO A 230 -7.92 5.68 22.65
N PHE A 231 -6.76 6.36 22.59
CA PHE A 231 -5.51 5.74 22.15
C PHE A 231 -5.12 4.57 23.05
N HIS A 232 -5.14 4.77 24.38
CA HIS A 232 -4.85 3.68 25.32
C HIS A 232 -5.82 2.50 25.20
N GLY A 233 -7.12 2.78 24.96
CA GLY A 233 -8.13 1.75 24.70
C GLY A 233 -7.84 0.97 23.42
N TYR A 234 -7.45 1.66 22.35
CA TYR A 234 -7.07 1.05 21.07
C TYR A 234 -5.88 0.09 21.22
N VAL A 235 -4.80 0.53 21.88
CA VAL A 235 -3.63 -0.33 22.13
C VAL A 235 -4.01 -1.54 23.00
N ALA A 236 -4.80 -1.31 24.05
CA ALA A 236 -5.28 -2.40 24.91
C ALA A 236 -6.19 -3.39 24.15
N GLY A 237 -6.84 -2.94 23.08
CA GLY A 237 -7.67 -3.74 22.19
C GLY A 237 -6.88 -4.78 21.38
N GLY A 238 -5.58 -4.55 21.15
CA GLY A 238 -4.68 -5.57 20.60
C GLY A 238 -3.82 -5.13 19.42
N ALA A 239 -3.94 -3.90 18.91
CA ALA A 239 -3.08 -3.40 17.84
C ALA A 239 -1.59 -3.41 18.26
N GLU A 240 -0.73 -4.04 17.45
CA GLU A 240 0.69 -4.24 17.73
C GLU A 240 1.60 -3.22 17.02
N ASP A 241 1.08 -2.49 16.04
CA ASP A 241 1.78 -1.49 15.25
C ASP A 241 0.86 -0.34 14.83
N ASP A 242 1.44 0.72 14.26
CA ASP A 242 0.69 1.83 13.65
C ASP A 242 1.60 2.60 12.69
N HIS A 243 1.05 2.96 11.53
CA HIS A 243 1.73 3.76 10.50
C HIS A 243 1.16 5.18 10.35
N GLU A 244 0.09 5.53 11.10
CA GLU A 244 -0.62 6.82 10.98
C GLU A 244 0.00 7.98 11.77
N GLY A 245 1.09 7.73 12.51
CA GLY A 245 1.84 8.80 13.17
C GLY A 245 2.37 9.82 12.15
N THR A 246 2.36 11.12 12.50
CA THR A 246 2.90 12.18 11.62
C THR A 246 3.93 13.07 12.35
N ARG A 247 4.09 12.87 13.67
CA ARG A 247 4.99 13.66 14.54
C ARG A 247 5.88 12.76 15.36
N ALA A 248 7.00 13.29 15.84
CA ALA A 248 7.88 12.56 16.75
C ALA A 248 7.15 12.10 18.02
N GLU A 249 6.25 12.91 18.60
CA GLU A 249 5.48 12.50 19.77
C GLU A 249 4.55 11.31 19.51
N ASP A 250 4.04 11.18 18.28
CA ASP A 250 3.18 10.08 17.89
C ASP A 250 3.99 8.78 17.97
N ALA A 251 5.11 8.70 17.27
CA ALA A 251 5.99 7.53 17.28
C ALA A 251 6.49 7.17 18.69
N ILE A 252 6.85 8.18 19.51
CA ILE A 252 7.26 7.98 20.90
C ILE A 252 6.13 7.34 21.72
N ALA A 253 4.89 7.80 21.56
CA ALA A 253 3.74 7.28 22.30
C ALA A 253 3.46 5.81 21.95
N ARG A 254 3.48 5.45 20.65
CA ARG A 254 3.32 4.06 20.18
C ARG A 254 4.36 3.14 20.81
N VAL A 255 5.64 3.51 20.69
CA VAL A 255 6.75 2.70 21.22
C VAL A 255 6.67 2.53 22.73
N ARG A 256 6.30 3.58 23.48
CA ARG A 256 6.14 3.51 24.94
C ARG A 256 5.00 2.59 25.37
N GLN A 257 3.99 2.41 24.53
CA GLN A 257 2.87 1.50 24.77
C GLN A 257 3.14 0.07 24.28
N GLY A 258 4.34 -0.21 23.75
CA GLY A 258 4.74 -1.54 23.28
C GLY A 258 4.41 -1.81 21.81
N MET A 259 3.86 -0.84 21.08
CA MET A 259 3.62 -0.97 19.65
C MET A 259 4.91 -0.74 18.84
N LYS A 260 4.92 -1.22 17.60
CA LYS A 260 5.91 -0.78 16.60
C LYS A 260 5.43 0.50 15.92
N ALA A 261 6.29 1.51 15.85
CA ALA A 261 6.05 2.68 15.03
C ALA A 261 6.51 2.39 13.59
N MET A 262 5.57 2.33 12.66
CA MET A 262 5.85 2.20 11.24
C MET A 262 5.96 3.60 10.61
N LEU A 263 7.05 3.85 9.90
CA LEU A 263 7.41 5.16 9.35
C LEU A 263 7.29 5.08 7.83
N ARG A 264 6.27 5.74 7.28
CA ARG A 264 5.94 5.65 5.85
C ARG A 264 6.62 6.71 4.99
N LEU A 265 7.04 6.28 3.80
CA LEU A 265 7.44 7.14 2.70
C LEU A 265 6.88 6.62 1.37
N GLY A 266 5.61 6.94 1.13
CA GLY A 266 4.84 6.58 -0.07
C GLY A 266 4.90 7.64 -1.15
N SER A 267 3.94 7.63 -2.09
CA SER A 267 3.87 8.65 -3.14
C SER A 267 3.35 10.00 -2.63
N ALA A 268 2.46 9.98 -1.64
CA ALA A 268 1.93 11.20 -1.01
C ALA A 268 2.38 11.37 0.46
N TRP A 269 2.98 10.33 1.06
CA TRP A 269 3.33 10.26 2.47
C TRP A 269 4.82 10.54 2.69
N TYR A 270 5.16 11.50 3.57
CA TYR A 270 6.54 11.92 3.84
C TYR A 270 6.89 11.90 5.34
N ASP A 271 6.31 10.95 6.08
CA ASP A 271 6.29 10.99 7.55
C ASP A 271 7.60 10.55 8.21
N VAL A 272 8.46 9.82 7.48
CA VAL A 272 9.80 9.41 7.97
C VAL A 272 10.57 10.61 8.55
N ALA A 273 10.63 11.74 7.85
CA ALA A 273 11.46 12.88 8.27
C ALA A 273 11.04 13.49 9.61
N ALA A 274 9.73 13.57 9.87
CA ALA A 274 9.21 14.12 11.12
C ALA A 274 9.34 13.13 12.28
N GLN A 275 8.97 11.88 12.05
CA GLN A 275 8.88 10.88 13.11
C GLN A 275 10.25 10.28 13.49
N ILE A 276 11.21 10.20 12.57
CA ILE A 276 12.53 9.60 12.85
C ILE A 276 13.34 10.36 13.90
N LYS A 277 12.97 11.63 14.16
CA LYS A 277 13.51 12.45 15.26
C LYS A 277 13.31 11.81 16.62
N ALA A 278 12.32 10.93 16.79
CA ALA A 278 12.18 10.12 18.00
C ALA A 278 13.46 9.29 18.29
N VAL A 279 14.13 8.79 17.25
CA VAL A 279 15.39 8.04 17.36
C VAL A 279 16.59 8.99 17.36
N THR A 280 16.69 9.88 16.37
CA THR A 280 17.92 10.68 16.14
C THR A 280 18.13 11.77 17.17
N GLU A 281 17.05 12.35 17.71
CA GLU A 281 17.08 13.44 18.69
C GLU A 281 16.54 12.97 20.06
N GLY A 282 15.45 12.20 20.06
CA GLY A 282 14.76 11.73 21.26
C GLY A 282 15.42 10.54 21.94
N GLY A 283 16.36 9.87 21.28
CA GLY A 283 17.11 8.73 21.84
C GLY A 283 16.28 7.48 22.12
N ILE A 284 15.10 7.34 21.50
CA ILE A 284 14.29 6.12 21.62
C ILE A 284 14.99 4.97 20.89
N ASP A 285 14.90 3.78 21.46
CA ASP A 285 15.50 2.56 20.92
C ASP A 285 14.95 2.22 19.51
N PRO A 286 15.80 2.17 18.47
CA PRO A 286 15.37 1.94 17.09
C PRO A 286 14.79 0.54 16.83
N ARG A 287 14.92 -0.43 17.74
CA ARG A 287 14.36 -1.80 17.57
C ARG A 287 12.82 -1.85 17.49
N ASN A 288 12.16 -0.77 17.87
CA ASN A 288 10.69 -0.65 17.81
C ASN A 288 10.19 0.22 16.67
N PHE A 289 11.08 0.59 15.73
CA PHE A 289 10.72 1.35 14.54
C PHE A 289 10.90 0.49 13.30
N ILE A 290 9.98 0.64 12.35
CA ILE A 290 9.94 -0.10 11.10
C ILE A 290 9.74 0.89 9.97
N LEU A 291 10.34 0.65 8.81
CA LEU A 291 10.11 1.45 7.60
C LEU A 291 9.09 0.74 6.70
N CYS A 292 8.20 1.50 6.07
CA CYS A 292 7.23 1.01 5.10
C CYS A 292 6.97 2.05 3.99
N THR A 293 6.27 1.65 2.94
CA THR A 293 5.83 2.59 1.89
C THR A 293 4.38 3.00 2.00
N ASP A 294 3.51 2.15 2.57
CA ASP A 294 2.06 2.38 2.53
C ASP A 294 1.62 2.52 1.05
N ASP A 295 0.90 3.56 0.65
CA ASP A 295 0.53 3.77 -0.76
C ASP A 295 1.66 4.27 -1.66
N SER A 296 1.94 3.49 -2.72
CA SER A 296 2.85 3.91 -3.80
C SER A 296 2.29 3.61 -5.20
N HIS A 297 2.12 4.64 -6.02
CA HIS A 297 1.65 4.46 -7.40
C HIS A 297 2.76 4.00 -8.35
N SER A 298 2.37 3.37 -9.47
CA SER A 298 3.28 2.85 -10.51
C SER A 298 4.41 3.81 -10.92
N GLY A 299 4.11 5.10 -11.13
CA GLY A 299 5.14 6.12 -11.43
C GLY A 299 6.29 6.18 -10.42
N THR A 300 5.99 6.21 -9.12
CA THR A 300 7.00 6.19 -8.05
C THR A 300 7.81 4.90 -8.08
N LEU A 301 7.12 3.76 -8.18
CA LEU A 301 7.75 2.43 -8.20
C LEU A 301 8.75 2.27 -9.36
N VAL A 302 8.41 2.81 -10.53
CA VAL A 302 9.22 2.67 -11.76
C VAL A 302 10.33 3.71 -11.85
N HIS A 303 10.09 4.95 -11.41
CA HIS A 303 11.01 6.07 -11.65
C HIS A 303 11.86 6.47 -10.43
N GLU A 304 11.37 6.24 -9.21
CA GLU A 304 12.02 6.72 -7.98
C GLU A 304 12.56 5.61 -7.08
N GLY A 305 11.93 4.44 -7.13
CA GLY A 305 12.27 3.25 -6.36
C GLY A 305 11.18 2.83 -5.38
N HIS A 306 11.57 2.05 -4.38
CA HIS A 306 10.66 1.48 -3.37
C HIS A 306 11.32 1.58 -1.99
N MET A 307 11.57 0.45 -1.30
CA MET A 307 12.22 0.47 0.02
C MET A 307 13.65 1.01 0.00
N ASP A 308 14.38 0.94 -1.12
CA ASP A 308 15.70 1.57 -1.26
C ASP A 308 15.61 3.09 -1.04
N ARG A 309 14.55 3.72 -1.58
CA ARG A 309 14.25 5.15 -1.42
C ARG A 309 13.95 5.47 0.03
N VAL A 310 13.16 4.63 0.70
CA VAL A 310 12.81 4.82 2.13
C VAL A 310 14.05 4.72 3.00
N VAL A 311 14.90 3.71 2.80
CA VAL A 311 16.16 3.54 3.54
C VAL A 311 17.12 4.69 3.27
N ARG A 312 17.33 5.06 2.00
CA ARG A 312 18.16 6.21 1.60
C ARG A 312 17.67 7.51 2.24
N HIS A 313 16.35 7.72 2.25
CA HIS A 313 15.76 8.89 2.89
C HIS A 313 15.98 8.88 4.41
N ALA A 314 15.70 7.77 5.10
CA ALA A 314 15.95 7.63 6.53
C ALA A 314 17.41 7.90 6.92
N ILE A 315 18.38 7.46 6.11
CA ILE A 315 19.81 7.76 6.28
C ILE A 315 20.06 9.26 6.09
N SER A 316 19.47 9.89 5.06
CA SER A 316 19.60 11.33 4.83
C SER A 316 19.05 12.18 5.98
N GLN A 317 18.09 11.65 6.74
CA GLN A 317 17.51 12.28 7.94
C GLN A 317 18.33 12.02 9.21
N GLY A 318 19.51 11.40 9.11
CA GLY A 318 20.49 11.29 10.20
C GLY A 318 20.60 9.91 10.84
N LEU A 319 19.86 8.89 10.37
CA LEU A 319 20.08 7.53 10.85
C LEU A 319 21.42 6.96 10.36
N LYS A 320 22.06 6.17 11.22
CA LYS A 320 23.18 5.32 10.81
C LYS A 320 22.69 4.31 9.76
N PRO A 321 23.45 4.06 8.67
CA PRO A 321 23.02 3.14 7.61
C PRO A 321 22.61 1.76 8.10
N VAL A 322 23.38 1.15 9.01
CA VAL A 322 23.05 -0.18 9.55
C VAL A 322 21.74 -0.16 10.35
N THR A 323 21.45 0.94 11.06
CA THR A 323 20.18 1.11 11.79
C THR A 323 18.99 1.26 10.86
N ALA A 324 19.11 2.06 9.79
CA ALA A 324 18.06 2.16 8.77
C ALA A 324 17.78 0.80 8.10
N ILE A 325 18.83 0.01 7.83
CA ILE A 325 18.71 -1.35 7.30
C ILE A 325 18.04 -2.28 8.32
N GLN A 326 18.39 -2.22 9.61
CA GLN A 326 17.69 -2.99 10.65
C GLN A 326 16.18 -2.69 10.65
N MET A 327 15.80 -1.41 10.52
CA MET A 327 14.41 -0.97 10.47
C MET A 327 13.67 -1.44 9.21
N ALA A 328 14.37 -1.70 8.11
CA ALA A 328 13.84 -2.23 6.86
C ALA A 328 14.09 -3.73 6.65
N THR A 329 14.63 -4.45 7.64
CA THR A 329 14.88 -5.90 7.52
C THR A 329 14.57 -6.65 8.82
N LEU A 330 15.44 -6.58 9.82
CA LEU A 330 15.38 -7.40 11.03
C LEU A 330 14.17 -7.03 11.89
N ASN A 331 13.89 -5.74 12.05
CA ASN A 331 12.78 -5.26 12.87
C ASN A 331 11.44 -5.73 12.28
N THR A 332 11.28 -5.61 10.96
CA THR A 332 10.10 -6.12 10.23
C THR A 332 9.96 -7.63 10.41
N ALA A 333 11.06 -8.38 10.21
CA ALA A 333 11.03 -9.83 10.36
C ALA A 333 10.66 -10.25 11.79
N GLN A 334 11.17 -9.57 12.82
CA GLN A 334 10.82 -9.84 14.21
C GLN A 334 9.36 -9.51 14.53
N HIS A 335 8.85 -8.39 14.00
CA HIS A 335 7.47 -7.96 14.20
C HIS A 335 6.46 -9.01 13.72
N PHE A 336 6.69 -9.54 12.52
CA PHE A 336 5.87 -10.59 11.93
C PHE A 336 6.30 -12.02 12.31
N ARG A 337 7.22 -12.19 13.27
CA ARG A 337 7.67 -13.49 13.80
C ARG A 337 8.33 -14.38 12.72
N LEU A 338 9.00 -13.75 11.77
CA LEU A 338 9.70 -14.33 10.62
C LEU A 338 11.22 -14.21 10.68
N GLU A 339 11.83 -13.81 11.81
CA GLU A 339 13.28 -13.62 11.96
C GLU A 339 14.11 -14.93 11.85
N ARG A 340 13.42 -16.07 11.88
CA ARG A 340 13.98 -17.39 11.55
C ARG A 340 14.01 -17.68 10.05
N GLU A 341 13.27 -16.93 9.24
CA GLU A 341 13.12 -17.11 7.81
C GLU A 341 13.77 -15.99 6.99
N ILE A 342 13.57 -14.71 7.36
CA ILE A 342 14.00 -13.53 6.57
C ILE A 342 14.61 -12.44 7.48
N GLY A 343 15.02 -11.32 6.87
CA GLY A 343 15.42 -10.10 7.57
C GLY A 343 16.89 -10.04 7.98
N SER A 344 17.66 -11.14 7.83
CA SER A 344 19.09 -11.17 8.07
C SER A 344 19.83 -12.18 7.19
N ILE A 345 21.10 -11.88 6.89
CA ILE A 345 22.05 -12.82 6.31
C ILE A 345 22.57 -13.70 7.45
N ALA A 346 21.95 -14.85 7.68
CA ALA A 346 22.33 -15.77 8.75
C ALA A 346 22.01 -17.23 8.37
N PRO A 347 22.83 -18.22 8.79
CA PRO A 347 22.58 -19.62 8.48
C PRO A 347 21.14 -20.09 8.82
N GLY A 348 20.56 -20.87 7.92
CA GLY A 348 19.20 -21.38 8.00
C GLY A 348 18.12 -20.47 7.40
N ARG A 349 18.36 -19.17 7.26
CA ARG A 349 17.39 -18.19 6.70
C ARG A 349 17.36 -18.32 5.18
N LEU A 350 16.26 -17.88 4.56
CA LEU A 350 16.16 -17.74 3.11
C LEU A 350 17.28 -16.83 2.60
N ALA A 351 17.90 -17.22 1.49
CA ALA A 351 19.03 -16.51 0.91
C ALA A 351 18.57 -15.28 0.11
N ASP A 352 17.94 -14.33 0.80
CA ASP A 352 17.51 -13.03 0.29
C ASP A 352 18.57 -11.98 0.66
N LEU A 353 19.29 -11.47 -0.35
CA LEU A 353 20.37 -10.50 -0.13
C LEU A 353 20.58 -9.59 -1.34
N LEU A 354 21.21 -8.46 -1.05
CA LEU A 354 21.61 -7.44 -2.01
C LEU A 354 23.14 -7.34 -2.03
N ILE A 355 23.70 -7.14 -3.22
CA ILE A 355 25.07 -6.65 -3.36
C ILE A 355 24.97 -5.15 -3.65
N VAL A 356 25.56 -4.34 -2.79
CA VAL A 356 25.40 -2.87 -2.78
C VAL A 356 26.77 -2.19 -2.85
N SER A 357 26.96 -1.26 -3.78
CA SER A 357 28.21 -0.53 -3.96
C SER A 357 28.33 0.68 -3.01
N ASP A 358 27.22 1.37 -2.75
CA ASP A 358 27.12 2.50 -1.83
C ASP A 358 25.96 2.28 -0.84
N LEU A 359 26.29 2.14 0.44
CA LEU A 359 25.33 1.87 1.50
C LEU A 359 24.48 3.10 1.89
N THR A 360 25.02 4.31 1.71
CA THR A 360 24.31 5.55 2.04
C THR A 360 23.30 5.91 0.97
N GLN A 361 23.67 5.72 -0.30
CA GLN A 361 22.78 5.94 -1.44
C GLN A 361 21.91 4.73 -1.78
N MET A 362 22.15 3.58 -1.14
CA MET A 362 21.52 2.30 -1.49
C MET A 362 21.69 1.97 -2.99
N ALA A 363 22.90 2.14 -3.52
CA ALA A 363 23.22 1.79 -4.91
C ALA A 363 23.30 0.27 -5.06
N ILE A 364 22.17 -0.35 -5.39
CA ILE A 364 22.01 -1.80 -5.50
C ILE A 364 22.51 -2.29 -6.86
N ASP A 365 23.51 -3.18 -6.84
CA ASP A 365 24.09 -3.74 -8.06
C ASP A 365 23.42 -5.06 -8.46
N GLU A 366 23.10 -5.90 -7.47
CA GLU A 366 22.50 -7.22 -7.69
C GLU A 366 21.50 -7.56 -6.58
N VAL A 367 20.39 -8.16 -6.96
CA VAL A 367 19.31 -8.58 -6.05
C VAL A 367 19.16 -10.09 -6.14
N TYR A 368 19.26 -10.77 -5.01
CA TYR A 368 19.05 -12.21 -4.89
C TYR A 368 17.85 -12.46 -3.98
N SER A 369 17.00 -13.40 -4.38
CA SER A 369 16.01 -14.01 -3.49
C SER A 369 16.14 -15.51 -3.54
N ARG A 370 16.08 -16.16 -2.37
CA ARG A 370 16.15 -17.62 -2.22
C ARG A 370 17.36 -18.21 -2.98
N GLY A 371 18.48 -17.51 -2.98
CA GLY A 371 19.72 -17.94 -3.65
C GLY A 371 19.78 -17.76 -5.16
N VAL A 372 18.77 -17.13 -5.77
CA VAL A 372 18.69 -16.88 -7.21
C VAL A 372 18.81 -15.38 -7.46
N ARG A 373 19.69 -14.97 -8.38
CA ARG A 373 19.76 -13.56 -8.81
C ARG A 373 18.53 -13.23 -9.65
N LEU A 374 17.75 -12.26 -9.18
CA LEU A 374 16.53 -11.81 -9.85
C LEU A 374 16.75 -10.55 -10.66
N ALA A 375 17.64 -9.66 -10.21
CA ALA A 375 17.94 -8.41 -10.90
C ALA A 375 19.42 -8.05 -10.83
N LYS A 376 19.88 -7.30 -11.82
CA LYS A 376 21.24 -6.76 -11.92
C LYS A 376 21.22 -5.38 -12.58
N ALA A 377 21.98 -4.44 -12.03
CA ALA A 377 22.12 -3.07 -12.54
C ALA A 377 20.75 -2.40 -12.81
N GLY A 378 19.84 -2.50 -11.84
CA GLY A 378 18.50 -1.91 -11.90
C GLY A 378 17.55 -2.58 -12.91
N LYS A 379 17.88 -3.77 -13.43
CA LYS A 379 17.03 -4.49 -14.38
C LYS A 379 16.69 -5.89 -13.89
N LEU A 380 15.42 -6.26 -13.99
CA LEU A 380 14.96 -7.63 -13.75
C LEU A 380 15.56 -8.57 -14.82
N GLU A 381 16.15 -9.69 -14.40
CA GLU A 381 16.76 -10.71 -15.26
C GLU A 381 15.89 -11.97 -15.40
N ILE A 382 14.74 -12.02 -14.71
CA ILE A 382 13.78 -13.11 -14.77
C ILE A 382 12.46 -12.67 -15.40
N ASP A 383 11.71 -13.62 -15.95
CA ASP A 383 10.32 -13.41 -16.35
C ASP A 383 9.39 -13.95 -15.25
N ILE A 384 8.35 -13.18 -14.89
CA ILE A 384 7.36 -13.56 -13.88
C ILE A 384 6.02 -13.72 -14.59
N PRO A 385 5.51 -14.94 -14.79
CA PRO A 385 4.27 -15.16 -15.56
C PRO A 385 3.11 -14.31 -15.04
N ALA A 386 2.34 -13.72 -15.96
CA ALA A 386 1.13 -12.97 -15.59
C ALA A 386 0.12 -13.87 -14.88
N TYR A 387 -0.55 -13.32 -13.88
CA TYR A 387 -1.63 -14.00 -13.17
C TYR A 387 -2.97 -13.78 -13.88
N ASP A 388 -3.69 -14.87 -14.16
CA ASP A 388 -4.97 -14.78 -14.86
C ASP A 388 -6.12 -14.59 -13.86
N TYR A 389 -6.56 -13.33 -13.73
CA TYR A 389 -7.74 -13.01 -12.93
C TYR A 389 -9.03 -13.47 -13.63
N PRO A 390 -9.96 -14.11 -12.89
CA PRO A 390 -11.21 -14.59 -13.45
C PRO A 390 -12.11 -13.44 -13.93
N GLN A 391 -13.03 -13.72 -14.84
CA GLN A 391 -13.97 -12.70 -15.34
C GLN A 391 -14.82 -12.06 -14.24
N THR A 392 -15.10 -12.80 -13.16
CA THR A 392 -15.81 -12.29 -11.98
C THR A 392 -15.06 -11.17 -11.28
N ALA A 393 -13.72 -11.16 -11.36
CA ALA A 393 -12.89 -10.08 -10.86
C ALA A 393 -12.74 -8.93 -11.89
N LYS A 394 -13.16 -9.11 -13.15
CA LYS A 394 -13.06 -8.08 -14.21
C LYS A 394 -14.37 -7.30 -14.44
N ASN A 395 -15.50 -7.86 -14.01
CA ASN A 395 -16.84 -7.30 -14.25
C ASN A 395 -17.44 -6.67 -12.97
N THR A 396 -16.69 -5.80 -12.30
CA THR A 396 -17.09 -5.25 -10.99
C THR A 396 -17.73 -3.86 -11.06
N VAL A 397 -17.51 -3.11 -12.15
CA VAL A 397 -18.16 -1.80 -12.35
C VAL A 397 -19.55 -1.99 -12.96
N LYS A 398 -20.59 -1.81 -12.15
CA LYS A 398 -22.01 -2.00 -12.52
C LYS A 398 -22.78 -0.70 -12.38
N LEU A 399 -22.93 0.02 -13.49
CA LEU A 399 -23.79 1.20 -13.55
C LEU A 399 -25.23 0.81 -13.87
N ALA A 400 -26.20 1.33 -13.11
CA ALA A 400 -27.62 1.07 -13.32
C ALA A 400 -28.15 1.66 -14.63
N LYS A 401 -27.55 2.76 -15.07
CA LYS A 401 -27.96 3.56 -16.23
C LYS A 401 -26.75 4.30 -16.79
N LYS A 402 -26.90 4.83 -18.01
CA LYS A 402 -25.98 5.83 -18.54
C LYS A 402 -26.24 7.18 -17.85
N LEU A 403 -25.23 7.71 -17.17
CA LEU A 403 -25.31 8.98 -16.44
C LEU A 403 -25.43 10.14 -17.42
N ARG A 404 -26.15 11.18 -17.01
CA ARG A 404 -26.37 12.46 -17.70
C ARG A 404 -26.02 13.61 -16.76
N ALA A 405 -25.85 14.82 -17.31
CA ALA A 405 -25.54 16.00 -16.51
C ALA A 405 -26.54 16.23 -15.36
N ALA A 406 -27.83 15.93 -15.57
CA ALA A 406 -28.89 16.10 -14.57
C ALA A 406 -28.76 15.13 -13.36
N ASP A 407 -28.00 14.04 -13.48
CA ASP A 407 -27.75 13.15 -12.33
C ASP A 407 -26.80 13.81 -11.31
N PHE A 408 -26.16 14.91 -11.70
CA PHE A 408 -25.29 15.74 -10.86
C PHE A 408 -25.99 17.04 -10.43
N ASP A 409 -27.30 17.16 -10.57
CA ASP A 409 -28.01 18.35 -10.10
C ASP A 409 -28.18 18.34 -8.57
N ILE A 410 -27.82 19.46 -7.94
CA ILE A 410 -28.03 19.72 -6.51
C ILE A 410 -29.18 20.73 -6.43
N ALA A 411 -30.36 20.28 -6.01
CA ALA A 411 -31.52 21.14 -5.85
C ALA A 411 -31.31 22.11 -4.67
N ALA A 412 -31.57 23.39 -4.90
CA ALA A 412 -31.55 24.39 -3.84
C ALA A 412 -32.85 24.36 -3.02
N PRO A 413 -32.83 24.81 -1.75
CA PRO A 413 -34.05 25.10 -1.00
C PRO A 413 -34.97 26.05 -1.79
N GLN A 414 -36.28 25.81 -1.73
CA GLN A 414 -37.25 26.55 -2.53
C GLN A 414 -37.15 28.07 -2.28
N GLY A 415 -36.95 28.84 -3.35
CA GLY A 415 -36.87 30.30 -3.30
C GLY A 415 -35.52 30.88 -2.86
N ALA A 416 -34.51 30.04 -2.62
CA ALA A 416 -33.14 30.49 -2.36
C ALA A 416 -32.49 31.04 -3.64
N ASN A 417 -31.78 32.16 -3.52
CA ASN A 417 -30.88 32.67 -4.56
C ASN A 417 -29.41 32.36 -4.25
N GLU A 418 -29.13 31.92 -3.02
CA GLU A 418 -27.81 31.61 -2.48
C GLU A 418 -28.01 30.61 -1.33
N VAL A 419 -27.06 29.68 -1.15
CA VAL A 419 -27.05 28.71 -0.05
C VAL A 419 -25.69 28.66 0.60
N ARG A 420 -25.66 28.47 1.92
CA ARG A 420 -24.43 28.14 2.62
C ARG A 420 -24.25 26.62 2.62
N ALA A 421 -23.18 26.14 2.01
CA ALA A 421 -22.91 24.72 1.83
C ALA A 421 -21.61 24.29 2.51
N ARG A 422 -21.57 23.07 3.03
CA ARG A 422 -20.35 22.41 3.48
C ARG A 422 -19.50 22.00 2.26
N VAL A 423 -18.20 22.23 2.34
CA VAL A 423 -17.23 21.98 1.27
C VAL A 423 -16.06 21.18 1.85
N ILE A 424 -15.69 20.07 1.19
CA ILE A 424 -14.50 19.31 1.56
C ILE A 424 -13.26 20.10 1.15
N GLY A 425 -12.36 20.43 2.09
CA GLY A 425 -11.12 21.15 1.80
C GLY A 425 -9.90 20.22 1.71
N VAL A 426 -9.29 20.13 0.53
CA VAL A 426 -8.06 19.34 0.31
C VAL A 426 -6.86 19.98 1.02
N ILE A 427 -5.99 19.14 1.61
CA ILE A 427 -4.69 19.55 2.15
C ILE A 427 -3.60 18.88 1.32
N GLU A 428 -2.76 19.67 0.66
CA GLU A 428 -1.70 19.12 -0.20
C GLU A 428 -0.72 18.22 0.59
N ASN A 429 -0.36 17.07 0.01
CA ASN A 429 0.55 16.07 0.57
C ASN A 429 0.14 15.51 1.95
N GLN A 430 -1.15 15.50 2.26
CA GLN A 430 -1.67 14.96 3.52
C GLN A 430 -2.95 14.17 3.28
N ALA A 431 -3.22 13.17 4.13
CA ALA A 431 -4.43 12.37 4.03
C ALA A 431 -5.64 13.15 4.54
N PRO A 432 -5.55 13.90 5.67
CA PRO A 432 -6.68 14.64 6.21
C PRO A 432 -7.22 15.75 5.31
N THR A 433 -8.51 16.04 5.46
CA THR A 433 -9.22 17.18 4.85
C THR A 433 -9.62 18.20 5.91
N ARG A 434 -10.11 19.37 5.46
CA ARG A 434 -10.78 20.38 6.31
C ARG A 434 -12.28 20.36 6.07
N ALA A 435 -13.06 20.64 7.12
CA ALA A 435 -14.47 21.00 6.99
C ALA A 435 -14.61 22.49 6.67
N LEU A 436 -14.78 22.86 5.40
CA LEU A 436 -15.00 24.24 4.95
C LEU A 436 -16.49 24.53 4.75
N GLU A 437 -16.83 25.81 4.66
CA GLU A 437 -18.15 26.28 4.25
C GLU A 437 -18.00 27.37 3.18
N ALA A 438 -18.91 27.40 2.22
CA ALA A 438 -18.95 28.44 1.18
C ALA A 438 -20.39 28.86 0.91
N ASP A 439 -20.58 30.15 0.63
CA ASP A 439 -21.84 30.68 0.14
C ASP A 439 -21.87 30.54 -1.39
N LEU A 440 -22.81 29.76 -1.93
CA LEU A 440 -22.89 29.35 -3.33
C LEU A 440 -24.17 29.88 -4.00
N PRO A 441 -24.07 30.42 -5.23
CA PRO A 441 -25.22 30.96 -5.93
C PRO A 441 -26.19 29.86 -6.38
N VAL A 442 -27.45 30.22 -6.49
CA VAL A 442 -28.51 29.36 -7.03
C VAL A 442 -28.94 29.88 -8.40
N GLU A 443 -28.87 29.02 -9.41
CA GLU A 443 -29.26 29.31 -10.79
C GLU A 443 -30.31 28.28 -11.23
N ASP A 444 -31.47 28.75 -11.70
CA ASP A 444 -32.59 27.90 -12.13
C ASP A 444 -33.03 26.85 -11.08
N GLY A 445 -32.94 27.21 -9.79
CA GLY A 445 -33.29 26.33 -8.66
C GLY A 445 -32.22 25.27 -8.33
N LEU A 446 -31.04 25.36 -8.93
CA LEU A 446 -29.90 24.48 -8.70
C LEU A 446 -28.74 25.25 -8.07
N VAL A 447 -28.05 24.63 -7.12
CA VAL A 447 -26.84 25.20 -6.54
C VAL A 447 -25.70 25.08 -7.56
N ALA A 448 -25.06 26.21 -7.86
CA ALA A 448 -23.96 26.28 -8.81
C ALA A 448 -22.61 26.09 -8.10
N MET A 449 -21.61 25.65 -8.86
CA MET A 449 -20.20 25.66 -8.45
C MET A 449 -19.66 27.09 -8.43
N ASP A 450 -18.61 27.35 -7.65
CA ASP A 450 -17.91 28.63 -7.65
C ASP A 450 -16.43 28.45 -7.99
N ARG A 451 -16.15 28.38 -9.30
CA ARG A 451 -14.79 28.22 -9.82
C ARG A 451 -13.85 29.36 -9.41
N ARG A 452 -14.37 30.58 -9.20
CA ARG A 452 -13.52 31.73 -8.85
C ARG A 452 -12.93 31.58 -7.46
N ASN A 453 -13.64 30.89 -6.57
CA ASN A 453 -13.21 30.57 -5.22
C ASN A 453 -12.80 29.09 -5.07
N ASP A 454 -12.43 28.44 -6.19
CA ASP A 454 -12.00 27.04 -6.24
C ASP A 454 -12.97 26.06 -5.56
N VAL A 455 -14.27 26.22 -5.83
CA VAL A 455 -15.30 25.25 -5.42
C VAL A 455 -15.76 24.47 -6.64
N CYS A 456 -15.36 23.21 -6.69
CA CYS A 456 -15.78 22.23 -7.69
C CYS A 456 -16.90 21.36 -7.14
N GLN A 457 -17.63 20.68 -8.03
CA GLN A 457 -18.55 19.64 -7.63
C GLN A 457 -17.80 18.32 -7.46
N ILE A 458 -18.16 17.58 -6.41
CA ILE A 458 -17.76 16.20 -6.17
C ILE A 458 -19.01 15.32 -6.15
N ALA A 459 -18.91 14.12 -6.69
CA ALA A 459 -19.98 13.13 -6.57
C ALA A 459 -19.43 11.72 -6.39
N LEU A 460 -20.22 10.89 -5.71
CA LEU A 460 -19.96 9.47 -5.54
C LEU A 460 -21.09 8.67 -6.20
N VAL A 461 -20.75 7.81 -7.15
CA VAL A 461 -21.68 7.00 -7.95
C VAL A 461 -21.55 5.54 -7.56
N GLU A 462 -22.65 4.97 -7.08
CA GLU A 462 -22.73 3.57 -6.68
C GLU A 462 -22.43 2.66 -7.89
N ARG A 463 -21.51 1.72 -7.71
CA ARG A 463 -21.04 0.85 -8.81
C ARG A 463 -21.02 -0.65 -8.52
N HIS A 464 -21.34 -1.09 -7.31
CA HIS A 464 -21.19 -2.51 -6.93
C HIS A 464 -22.45 -3.31 -7.21
N ARG A 465 -23.60 -2.69 -6.93
CA ARG A 465 -24.93 -3.28 -6.95
C ARG A 465 -25.77 -2.78 -8.12
N GLY A 466 -25.40 -1.66 -8.73
CA GLY A 466 -26.15 -1.06 -9.83
C GLY A 466 -27.47 -0.46 -9.33
N THR A 467 -27.46 0.22 -8.18
CA THR A 467 -28.67 0.87 -7.62
C THR A 467 -29.02 2.16 -8.36
N GLY A 468 -28.03 2.80 -8.97
CA GLY A 468 -28.16 4.10 -9.63
C GLY A 468 -28.06 5.30 -8.68
N GLY A 469 -27.64 5.07 -7.43
CA GLY A 469 -27.40 6.12 -6.45
C GLY A 469 -26.24 7.04 -6.86
N VAL A 470 -26.45 8.35 -6.68
CA VAL A 470 -25.45 9.40 -6.88
C VAL A 470 -25.54 10.36 -5.70
N THR A 471 -24.48 10.47 -4.92
CA THR A 471 -24.34 11.48 -3.86
C THR A 471 -23.57 12.65 -4.40
N ASN A 472 -24.11 13.86 -4.28
CA ASN A 472 -23.50 15.09 -4.78
C ASN A 472 -23.13 16.03 -3.62
N ALA A 473 -21.95 16.64 -3.70
CA ALA A 473 -21.46 17.62 -2.75
C ALA A 473 -20.44 18.58 -3.41
N PHE A 474 -19.70 19.34 -2.60
CA PHE A 474 -18.70 20.30 -3.06
C PHE A 474 -17.31 20.04 -2.45
N VAL A 475 -16.27 20.34 -3.21
CA VAL A 475 -14.86 20.20 -2.83
C VAL A 475 -14.05 21.42 -3.27
N SER A 476 -13.03 21.78 -2.50
CA SER A 476 -12.09 22.85 -2.79
C SER A 476 -10.64 22.39 -2.63
N GLY A 477 -9.74 22.95 -3.45
CA GLY A 477 -8.30 22.72 -3.42
C GLY A 477 -7.70 22.20 -4.74
N PHE A 478 -8.52 21.87 -5.75
CA PHE A 478 -8.02 21.31 -7.01
C PHE A 478 -7.53 22.36 -8.01
N GLY A 479 -8.01 23.61 -7.95
CA GLY A 479 -7.55 24.70 -8.80
C GLY A 479 -7.95 24.59 -10.28
N TYR A 480 -9.00 23.84 -10.62
CA TYR A 480 -9.42 23.68 -12.01
C TYR A 480 -9.94 24.99 -12.60
N VAL A 481 -9.35 25.43 -13.71
CA VAL A 481 -9.71 26.70 -14.39
C VAL A 481 -10.55 26.47 -15.65
N GLU A 482 -10.49 25.28 -16.22
CA GLU A 482 -11.23 24.88 -17.42
C GLU A 482 -12.48 24.07 -17.07
N ASP A 483 -13.38 23.90 -18.05
CA ASP A 483 -14.44 22.89 -17.98
C ASP A 483 -13.81 21.50 -18.06
N CYS A 484 -13.89 20.73 -16.98
CA CYS A 484 -13.34 19.40 -16.90
C CYS A 484 -14.01 18.54 -15.83
N ALA A 485 -13.75 17.24 -15.88
CA ALA A 485 -14.05 16.32 -14.80
C ALA A 485 -13.07 15.14 -14.79
N MET A 486 -12.63 14.77 -13.60
CA MET A 486 -11.85 13.57 -13.33
C MET A 486 -12.73 12.56 -12.59
N ALA A 487 -12.83 11.34 -13.11
CA ALA A 487 -13.47 10.23 -12.41
C ALA A 487 -12.46 9.13 -12.09
N SER A 488 -12.66 8.44 -10.98
CA SER A 488 -11.87 7.30 -10.52
C SER A 488 -12.80 6.23 -9.95
N SER A 489 -12.55 4.95 -10.24
CA SER A 489 -13.17 3.82 -9.52
C SER A 489 -12.35 3.35 -8.31
N VAL A 490 -11.22 4.00 -8.04
CA VAL A 490 -10.46 3.91 -6.79
C VAL A 490 -10.87 5.10 -5.93
N ALA A 491 -11.62 4.81 -4.87
CA ALA A 491 -12.13 5.77 -3.90
C ALA A 491 -12.13 5.10 -2.53
N HIS A 492 -11.08 5.30 -1.74
CA HIS A 492 -10.85 4.59 -0.48
C HIS A 492 -12.06 4.73 0.45
N ASP A 493 -12.61 3.68 1.08
CA ASP A 493 -12.33 2.25 0.84
C ASP A 493 -13.51 1.54 0.19
N ALA A 494 -14.73 2.07 0.29
CA ALA A 494 -15.88 1.47 -0.38
C ALA A 494 -15.73 1.43 -1.91
N HIS A 495 -14.85 2.23 -2.51
CA HIS A 495 -14.50 2.21 -3.93
C HIS A 495 -15.71 2.31 -4.85
N HIS A 496 -16.63 3.23 -4.55
CA HIS A 496 -17.56 3.71 -5.56
C HIS A 496 -16.83 4.55 -6.61
N ILE A 497 -17.53 4.95 -7.69
CA ILE A 497 -16.91 5.87 -8.64
C ILE A 497 -17.00 7.28 -8.06
N ILE A 498 -15.86 7.86 -7.74
CA ILE A 498 -15.75 9.25 -7.34
C ILE A 498 -15.47 10.12 -8.58
N VAL A 499 -16.13 11.26 -8.68
CA VAL A 499 -15.91 12.22 -9.77
C VAL A 499 -15.85 13.64 -9.22
N VAL A 500 -14.84 14.40 -9.63
CA VAL A 500 -14.68 15.82 -9.31
C VAL A 500 -14.63 16.59 -10.62
N GLY A 501 -15.40 17.66 -10.73
CA GLY A 501 -15.42 18.45 -11.95
C GLY A 501 -16.00 19.84 -11.80
N THR A 502 -15.78 20.63 -12.83
CA THR A 502 -16.30 21.99 -13.03
C THR A 502 -17.41 22.03 -14.08
N ASN A 503 -17.73 20.87 -14.69
CA ASN A 503 -18.74 20.72 -15.73
C ASN A 503 -19.48 19.37 -15.62
N LYS A 504 -20.79 19.40 -15.38
CA LYS A 504 -21.63 18.19 -15.19
C LYS A 504 -21.70 17.25 -16.40
N LYS A 505 -21.55 17.77 -17.63
CA LYS A 505 -21.52 16.92 -18.84
C LYS A 505 -20.23 16.11 -18.90
N ASP A 506 -19.10 16.74 -18.59
CA ASP A 506 -17.80 16.04 -18.52
C ASP A 506 -17.80 15.02 -17.36
N MET A 507 -18.42 15.34 -16.22
CA MET A 507 -18.60 14.38 -15.12
C MET A 507 -19.35 13.12 -15.59
N ALA A 508 -20.46 13.31 -16.31
CA ALA A 508 -21.22 12.20 -16.87
C ALA A 508 -20.41 11.37 -17.88
N LEU A 509 -19.64 12.02 -18.75
CA LEU A 509 -18.79 11.33 -19.73
C LEU A 509 -17.71 10.50 -19.03
N ALA A 510 -17.03 11.06 -18.04
CA ALA A 510 -15.99 10.40 -17.28
C ALA A 510 -16.52 9.14 -16.55
N VAL A 511 -17.63 9.25 -15.81
CA VAL A 511 -18.23 8.11 -15.10
C VAL A 511 -18.66 7.01 -16.06
N ASN A 512 -19.34 7.37 -17.15
CA ASN A 512 -19.78 6.39 -18.15
C ASN A 512 -18.59 5.67 -18.79
N ARG A 513 -17.50 6.40 -19.06
CA ARG A 513 -16.28 5.83 -19.64
C ARG A 513 -15.67 4.77 -18.72
N LEU A 514 -15.60 5.02 -17.41
CA LEU A 514 -15.15 4.01 -16.45
C LEU A 514 -16.04 2.77 -16.44
N GLY A 515 -17.36 2.93 -16.62
CA GLY A 515 -18.28 1.81 -16.81
C GLY A 515 -18.00 0.98 -18.07
N GLU A 516 -17.53 1.61 -19.15
CA GLU A 516 -17.20 0.93 -20.41
C GLU A 516 -15.89 0.13 -20.35
N VAL A 517 -14.88 0.66 -19.66
CA VAL A 517 -13.53 0.04 -19.59
C VAL A 517 -13.35 -0.90 -18.40
N GLY A 518 -14.35 -1.02 -17.52
CA GLY A 518 -14.31 -1.89 -16.35
C GLY A 518 -13.60 -1.28 -15.14
N GLY A 519 -13.51 0.05 -15.09
CA GLY A 519 -12.84 0.81 -14.02
C GLY A 519 -11.47 1.35 -14.44
N GLY A 520 -10.94 2.24 -13.61
CA GLY A 520 -9.79 3.06 -13.96
C GLY A 520 -9.88 4.47 -13.43
N VAL A 521 -9.06 5.33 -14.01
CA VAL A 521 -9.08 6.78 -13.80
C VAL A 521 -9.11 7.48 -15.14
N VAL A 522 -9.97 8.47 -15.30
CA VAL A 522 -10.14 9.20 -16.57
C VAL A 522 -10.37 10.68 -16.34
N LEU A 523 -9.76 11.50 -17.19
CA LEU A 523 -9.97 12.95 -17.22
C LEU A 523 -10.64 13.36 -18.54
N TYR A 524 -11.76 14.07 -18.43
CA TYR A 524 -12.44 14.73 -19.55
C TYR A 524 -12.32 16.25 -19.44
N SER A 525 -12.24 16.92 -20.58
CA SER A 525 -12.41 18.37 -20.67
C SER A 525 -13.07 18.74 -21.98
N LYS A 526 -14.11 19.59 -21.90
CA LYS A 526 -14.84 20.12 -23.06
C LYS A 526 -15.34 18.98 -23.98
N GLY A 527 -15.84 17.91 -23.37
CA GLY A 527 -16.37 16.73 -24.05
C GLY A 527 -15.33 15.78 -24.65
N LYS A 528 -14.03 15.96 -24.35
CA LYS A 528 -12.95 15.10 -24.86
C LYS A 528 -12.23 14.37 -23.74
N GLU A 529 -11.93 13.09 -23.97
CA GLU A 529 -11.02 12.30 -23.13
C GLU A 529 -9.60 12.83 -23.30
N LEU A 530 -8.96 13.25 -22.21
CA LEU A 530 -7.59 13.77 -22.22
C LEU A 530 -6.57 12.72 -21.76
N ALA A 531 -6.95 11.85 -20.83
CA ALA A 531 -6.10 10.79 -20.29
C ALA A 531 -6.96 9.68 -19.68
N LEU A 532 -6.45 8.45 -19.71
CA LEU A 532 -7.09 7.25 -19.19
C LEU A 532 -6.03 6.27 -18.65
N VAL A 533 -6.29 5.71 -17.46
CA VAL A 533 -5.59 4.56 -16.90
C VAL A 533 -6.63 3.46 -16.69
N GLU A 534 -6.64 2.43 -17.55
CA GLU A 534 -7.56 1.31 -17.42
C GLU A 534 -7.14 0.36 -16.29
N MET A 535 -8.09 0.02 -15.42
CA MET A 535 -7.85 -0.86 -14.26
C MET A 535 -8.96 -1.92 -14.15
N PRO A 536 -9.04 -2.85 -15.10
CA PRO A 536 -10.17 -3.78 -15.18
C PRO A 536 -10.27 -4.76 -14.01
N ILE A 537 -9.18 -5.03 -13.28
CA ILE A 537 -9.22 -5.97 -12.15
C ILE A 537 -9.82 -5.26 -10.94
N ALA A 538 -11.01 -5.67 -10.55
CA ALA A 538 -11.86 -5.09 -9.52
C ALA A 538 -12.19 -3.60 -9.73
N GLY A 539 -11.84 -3.00 -10.87
CA GLY A 539 -11.84 -1.55 -11.06
C GLY A 539 -10.71 -0.83 -10.28
N LEU A 540 -9.68 -1.57 -9.85
CA LEU A 540 -8.61 -1.10 -8.95
C LEU A 540 -7.20 -1.33 -9.52
N MET A 541 -6.98 -2.44 -10.23
CA MET A 541 -5.67 -2.79 -10.78
C MET A 541 -5.71 -2.99 -12.30
N SER A 542 -4.64 -2.54 -12.95
CA SER A 542 -4.33 -2.87 -14.34
C SER A 542 -3.60 -4.21 -14.44
N ASN A 543 -3.83 -4.93 -15.53
CA ASN A 543 -3.06 -6.12 -15.91
C ASN A 543 -1.96 -5.80 -16.94
N GLU A 544 -1.71 -4.52 -17.22
CA GLU A 544 -0.61 -4.06 -18.06
C GLU A 544 0.72 -4.00 -17.28
N ARG A 545 1.81 -3.86 -18.04
CA ARG A 545 3.16 -3.63 -17.52
C ARG A 545 3.20 -2.41 -16.59
N ALA A 546 3.87 -2.51 -15.45
CA ALA A 546 4.03 -1.38 -14.53
C ALA A 546 4.56 -0.11 -15.21
N GLU A 547 5.48 -0.24 -16.17
CA GLU A 547 6.03 0.89 -16.93
C GLU A 547 4.99 1.55 -17.85
N THR A 548 4.06 0.77 -18.42
CA THR A 548 2.94 1.29 -19.22
C THR A 548 1.96 2.03 -18.33
N VAL A 549 1.62 1.47 -17.17
CA VAL A 549 0.69 2.10 -16.22
C VAL A 549 1.29 3.39 -15.65
N ALA A 550 2.59 3.39 -15.34
CA ALA A 550 3.33 4.59 -14.93
C ALA A 550 3.25 5.70 -15.98
N ALA A 551 3.49 5.37 -17.26
CA ALA A 551 3.39 6.34 -18.35
C ALA A 551 1.96 6.90 -18.53
N LYS A 552 0.92 6.07 -18.35
CA LYS A 552 -0.48 6.52 -18.38
C LYS A 552 -0.82 7.41 -17.18
N ALA A 553 -0.32 7.08 -15.99
CA ALA A 553 -0.48 7.90 -14.79
C ALA A 553 0.20 9.26 -14.95
N GLU A 554 1.39 9.32 -15.55
CA GLU A 554 2.07 10.58 -15.87
C GLU A 554 1.26 11.43 -16.87
N GLN A 555 0.69 10.80 -17.91
CA GLN A 555 -0.20 11.50 -18.85
C GLN A 555 -1.44 12.07 -18.16
N LEU A 556 -2.00 11.35 -17.18
CA LEU A 556 -3.11 11.83 -16.37
C LEU A 556 -2.71 13.06 -15.54
N THR A 557 -1.57 13.02 -14.85
CA THR A 557 -1.06 14.18 -14.09
C THR A 557 -0.83 15.39 -15.00
N GLU A 558 -0.23 15.19 -16.17
CA GLU A 558 0.00 16.25 -17.14
C GLU A 558 -1.33 16.81 -17.69
N ALA A 559 -2.33 15.96 -17.91
CA ALA A 559 -3.65 16.40 -18.32
C ALA A 559 -4.36 17.22 -17.23
N MET A 560 -4.22 16.85 -15.95
CA MET A 560 -4.73 17.63 -14.82
C MET A 560 -4.06 19.01 -14.73
N ARG A 561 -2.75 19.10 -14.94
CA ARG A 561 -2.03 20.39 -14.98
C ARG A 561 -2.54 21.29 -16.10
N LYS A 562 -2.80 20.74 -17.29
CA LYS A 562 -3.32 21.50 -18.44
C LYS A 562 -4.69 22.13 -18.17
N VAL A 563 -5.49 21.57 -17.27
CA VAL A 563 -6.80 22.12 -16.87
C VAL A 563 -6.73 22.97 -15.58
N GLY A 564 -5.52 23.25 -15.08
CA GLY A 564 -5.25 24.20 -14.00
C GLY A 564 -4.78 23.60 -12.67
N CYS A 565 -4.81 22.27 -12.50
CA CYS A 565 -4.49 21.66 -11.22
C CYS A 565 -3.00 21.73 -10.90
N SER A 566 -2.66 22.36 -9.76
CA SER A 566 -1.28 22.52 -9.29
C SER A 566 -0.90 21.59 -8.15
N LEU A 567 -1.83 20.77 -7.64
CA LEU A 567 -1.56 19.85 -6.53
C LEU A 567 -0.54 18.79 -6.94
N ASN A 568 0.41 18.53 -6.05
CA ASN A 568 1.26 17.35 -6.15
C ASN A 568 0.41 16.08 -5.97
N ASN A 569 0.59 15.11 -6.88
CA ASN A 569 -0.13 13.84 -6.87
C ASN A 569 -1.65 14.00 -6.68
N ALA A 570 -2.25 14.97 -7.38
CA ALA A 570 -3.67 15.33 -7.29
C ALA A 570 -4.63 14.13 -7.43
N TYR A 571 -4.25 13.12 -8.22
CA TYR A 571 -4.99 11.86 -8.32
C TYR A 571 -5.09 11.12 -6.97
N MET A 572 -4.01 11.05 -6.20
CA MET A 572 -4.00 10.37 -4.91
C MET A 572 -4.91 11.09 -3.91
N GLN A 573 -4.87 12.42 -3.93
CA GLN A 573 -5.77 13.24 -3.14
C GLN A 573 -7.24 12.99 -3.51
N HIS A 574 -7.53 12.72 -4.78
CA HIS A 574 -8.89 12.43 -5.26
C HIS A 574 -9.46 11.14 -4.68
N SER A 575 -8.69 10.05 -4.66
CA SER A 575 -9.19 8.75 -4.18
C SER A 575 -9.48 8.74 -2.67
N LEU A 576 -8.81 9.60 -1.89
CA LEU A 576 -8.97 9.65 -0.43
C LEU A 576 -10.21 10.43 0.02
N LEU A 577 -10.87 11.21 -0.86
CA LEU A 577 -12.00 12.06 -0.46
C LEU A 577 -13.22 11.26 0.02
N ALA A 578 -13.27 9.97 -0.29
CA ALA A 578 -14.30 9.04 0.17
C ALA A 578 -13.93 8.25 1.44
N LEU A 579 -12.71 8.43 1.98
CA LEU A 579 -12.20 7.62 3.08
C LEU A 579 -12.74 8.11 4.43
N VAL A 580 -13.89 7.58 4.82
CA VAL A 580 -14.69 8.01 5.98
C VAL A 580 -14.12 7.62 7.36
N VAL A 581 -12.84 7.27 7.42
CA VAL A 581 -12.10 6.98 8.66
C VAL A 581 -10.94 7.95 8.93
N ILE A 582 -10.63 8.86 7.98
CA ILE A 582 -9.64 9.93 8.16
C ILE A 582 -10.30 11.32 8.20
N PRO A 583 -10.07 12.13 9.25
CA PRO A 583 -10.69 13.46 9.41
C PRO A 583 -10.35 14.47 8.30
N GLU A 584 -11.08 15.59 8.16
CA GLU A 584 -12.24 16.01 8.95
C GLU A 584 -13.59 15.71 8.26
N LEU A 585 -13.75 16.06 6.97
CA LEU A 585 -15.01 15.94 6.23
C LEU A 585 -14.81 15.12 4.95
N ARG A 586 -15.68 14.15 4.70
CA ARG A 586 -15.61 13.20 3.57
C ARG A 586 -16.96 13.03 2.88
N ILE A 587 -16.96 12.44 1.69
CA ILE A 587 -18.17 12.02 0.98
C ILE A 587 -18.31 10.50 1.00
N SER A 588 -19.51 9.98 1.22
CA SER A 588 -19.84 8.57 1.04
C SER A 588 -21.08 8.41 0.17
N ASP A 589 -21.51 7.17 -0.11
CA ASP A 589 -22.73 6.92 -0.87
C ASP A 589 -24.00 7.25 -0.08
N VAL A 590 -23.88 7.51 1.22
CA VAL A 590 -25.00 7.92 2.06
C VAL A 590 -25.04 9.43 2.34
N GLY A 591 -23.98 10.20 2.04
CA GLY A 591 -23.95 11.64 2.24
C GLY A 591 -22.56 12.21 2.56
N LEU A 592 -22.51 13.38 3.19
CA LEU A 592 -21.28 13.89 3.80
C LEU A 592 -21.10 13.29 5.20
N VAL A 593 -19.86 12.97 5.55
CA VAL A 593 -19.49 12.39 6.86
C VAL A 593 -18.49 13.30 7.54
N ASP A 594 -18.85 13.79 8.73
CA ASP A 594 -17.90 14.37 9.68
C ASP A 594 -17.24 13.21 10.44
N VAL A 595 -15.98 12.97 10.12
CA VAL A 595 -15.20 11.85 10.67
C VAL A 595 -14.69 12.18 12.08
N THR A 596 -14.70 13.46 12.50
CA THR A 596 -14.35 13.81 13.88
C THR A 596 -15.41 13.35 14.87
N THR A 597 -16.68 13.29 14.42
CA THR A 597 -17.83 12.84 15.20
C THR A 597 -18.39 11.49 14.74
N PHE A 598 -17.90 10.95 13.62
CA PHE A 598 -18.42 9.76 12.92
C PHE A 598 -19.93 9.86 12.65
N GLN A 599 -20.37 11.01 12.13
CA GLN A 599 -21.77 11.29 11.84
C GLN A 599 -21.98 11.78 10.41
N LYS A 600 -23.12 11.38 9.84
CA LYS A 600 -23.63 12.01 8.63
C LYS A 600 -24.04 13.45 8.94
N VAL A 601 -23.62 14.38 8.08
CA VAL A 601 -24.00 15.79 8.12
C VAL A 601 -24.71 16.21 6.84
N ASP A 602 -25.57 17.23 6.94
CA ASP A 602 -26.28 17.78 5.79
C ASP A 602 -25.35 18.58 4.88
N LEU A 603 -25.66 18.65 3.58
CA LEU A 603 -24.88 19.46 2.63
C LEU A 603 -25.02 20.97 2.91
N PHE A 604 -26.23 21.40 3.27
CA PHE A 604 -26.52 22.81 3.58
C PHE A 604 -26.46 23.05 5.09
N VAL A 605 -26.03 24.25 5.48
CA VAL A 605 -25.84 24.68 6.87
C VAL A 605 -27.04 25.45 7.38
#